data_AF-A0A816HV17-F1
#
_entry.id   AF-A0A816HV17-F1
#
_cell.length_a   1.000
_cell.length_b   1.000
_cell.length_c   1.000
_cell.angle_alpha   90.00
_cell.angle_beta   90.00
_cell.angle_gamma   90.00
#
_symmetry.space_group_name_H-M   'P 1'
#
loop_
_entity.id
_entity.type
_entity.pdbx_description
1 polymer ?
#
loop_
_entity_poly.entity_id
_entity_poly.type
_entity_poly.pdbx_seq_one_letter_code
_entity_poly.pdbx_strand_id
1 'polypeptide(L)'
;MGPRKGQQVAKQEQVSLGPQIAEGELNFGVAHIYASFNDTFVHVTDLSGKETIARVTGGMKVKADRDEASPYAAMLAAQDVAERCRGLGITALHVRLRATGGNKTKSPGPGAQSALRALARSGLKIGRIGSLSICF
;
A
#
# COMPACT_ATOMS: atom_id res chain seq x y z
N MET A 1 2.20 44.10 10.29
CA MET A 1 1.34 42.91 10.46
C MET A 1 1.86 41.85 9.47
N GLY A 2 3.03 41.25 9.68
CA GLY A 2 3.37 40.19 10.63
C GLY A 2 3.95 39.04 9.78
N PRO A 3 5.21 38.61 9.97
CA PRO A 3 5.85 37.67 9.05
C PRO A 3 5.23 36.28 9.15
N ARG A 4 5.01 35.63 7.99
CA ARG A 4 4.54 34.23 7.91
C ARG A 4 5.58 33.34 8.57
N LYS A 5 5.27 32.83 9.77
CA LYS A 5 6.07 31.82 10.48
C LYS A 5 6.31 30.64 9.55
N GLY A 6 7.58 30.42 9.21
CA GLY A 6 8.03 29.26 8.48
C GLY A 6 7.69 28.00 9.27
N GLN A 7 6.96 27.09 8.64
CA GLN A 7 6.92 25.71 9.10
C GLN A 7 8.28 25.09 8.76
N GLN A 8 9.10 24.97 9.79
CA GLN A 8 10.23 24.06 9.80
C GLN A 8 9.66 22.64 9.72
N VAL A 9 9.72 22.03 8.52
CA VAL A 9 9.47 20.60 8.39
C VAL A 9 10.75 19.92 8.87
N ALA A 10 10.69 19.35 10.08
CA ALA A 10 11.79 18.62 10.68
C ALA A 10 12.27 17.53 9.73
N LYS A 11 13.52 17.63 9.31
CA LYS A 11 14.23 16.59 8.56
C LYS A 11 14.43 15.42 9.55
N GLN A 12 13.49 14.48 9.58
CA GLN A 12 13.65 13.26 10.36
C GLN A 12 14.79 12.45 9.75
N GLU A 13 15.81 12.16 10.57
CA GLU A 13 16.91 11.26 10.21
C GLU A 13 16.34 9.91 9.75
N GLN A 14 16.66 9.52 8.52
CA GLN A 14 16.41 8.17 8.01
C GLN A 14 17.36 7.20 8.73
N VAL A 15 16.98 6.75 9.92
CA VAL A 15 17.58 5.56 10.52
C VAL A 15 17.04 4.37 9.72
N SER A 16 17.81 3.92 8.73
CA SER A 16 17.49 2.72 7.97
C SER A 16 17.74 1.49 8.85
N LEU A 17 16.69 1.04 9.55
CA LEU A 17 16.68 -0.20 10.33
C LEU A 17 16.50 -1.45 9.43
N GLY A 18 16.60 -1.28 8.11
CA GLY A 18 16.41 -2.34 7.14
C GLY A 18 17.61 -3.30 7.09
N PRO A 19 17.41 -4.55 6.67
CA PRO A 19 18.50 -5.48 6.44
C PRO A 19 19.48 -4.90 5.41
N GLN A 20 20.78 -4.94 5.72
CA GLN A 20 21.85 -4.55 4.79
C GLN A 20 21.98 -5.63 3.73
N ILE A 21 21.25 -5.47 2.63
CA ILE A 21 21.22 -6.42 1.52
C ILE A 21 22.23 -5.99 0.45
N ALA A 22 22.95 -6.95 -0.12
CA ALA A 22 23.92 -6.72 -1.18
C ALA A 22 23.23 -6.18 -2.45
N GLU A 23 23.97 -5.38 -3.24
CA GLU A 23 23.48 -4.79 -4.49
C GLU A 23 23.10 -5.89 -5.50
N GLY A 24 21.81 -6.23 -5.56
CA GLY A 24 21.26 -7.24 -6.47
C GLY A 24 20.22 -8.15 -5.85
N GLU A 25 20.21 -8.28 -4.52
CA GLU A 25 19.25 -9.11 -3.81
C GLU A 25 17.99 -8.31 -3.45
N LEU A 26 16.82 -8.94 -3.62
CA LEU A 26 15.53 -8.30 -3.46
C LEU A 26 14.94 -8.66 -2.11
N ASN A 27 14.62 -7.63 -1.31
CA ASN A 27 13.87 -7.80 -0.10
C ASN A 27 12.38 -7.93 -0.45
N PHE A 28 11.82 -9.11 -0.22
CA PHE A 28 10.43 -9.41 -0.53
C PHE A 28 9.52 -9.14 0.67
N GLY A 29 8.54 -8.27 0.47
CA GLY A 29 7.36 -8.14 1.33
C GLY A 29 6.11 -8.73 0.68
N VAL A 30 5.00 -8.76 1.42
CA VAL A 30 3.69 -9.16 0.90
C VAL A 30 2.73 -7.98 0.99
N ALA A 31 2.18 -7.56 -0.16
CA ALA A 31 1.15 -6.54 -0.26
C ALA A 31 -0.23 -7.18 -0.31
N HIS A 32 -0.94 -7.12 0.80
CA HIS A 32 -2.35 -7.43 0.92
C HIS A 32 -3.18 -6.23 0.43
N ILE A 33 -3.77 -6.37 -0.75
CA ILE A 33 -4.70 -5.39 -1.31
C ILE A 33 -6.11 -5.90 -1.09
N TYR A 34 -6.85 -5.27 -0.18
CA TYR A 34 -8.27 -5.54 -0.01
C TYR A 34 -9.07 -4.47 -0.73
N ALA A 35 -9.77 -4.88 -1.79
CA ALA A 35 -10.56 -4.00 -2.63
C ALA A 35 -12.04 -4.36 -2.51
N SER A 36 -12.77 -3.55 -1.75
CA SER A 36 -14.22 -3.64 -1.65
C SER A 36 -14.88 -2.52 -2.46
N PHE A 37 -16.21 -2.53 -2.53
CA PHE A 37 -16.98 -1.46 -3.17
C PHE A 37 -17.11 -0.20 -2.30
N ASN A 38 -16.77 -0.29 -1.01
CA ASN A 38 -16.88 0.82 -0.07
C ASN A 38 -15.51 1.45 0.20
N ASP A 39 -14.46 0.65 0.34
CA ASP A 39 -13.11 1.14 0.60
C ASP A 39 -12.03 0.19 0.04
N THR A 40 -10.83 0.73 -0.12
CA THR A 40 -9.63 0.02 -0.55
C THR A 40 -8.53 0.11 0.49
N PHE A 41 -7.92 -1.02 0.81
CA PHE A 41 -6.86 -1.12 1.80
C PHE A 41 -5.60 -1.61 1.10
N VAL A 42 -4.51 -0.88 1.33
CA VAL A 42 -3.17 -1.30 0.94
C VAL A 42 -2.41 -1.61 2.22
N HIS A 43 -2.13 -2.88 2.42
CA HIS A 43 -1.46 -3.38 3.61
C HIS A 43 -0.20 -4.15 3.21
N VAL A 44 0.96 -3.70 3.65
CA VAL A 44 2.23 -4.37 3.39
C VAL A 44 2.72 -5.01 4.68
N THR A 45 3.08 -6.28 4.56
CA THR A 45 3.61 -7.12 5.63
C THR A 45 4.93 -7.76 5.21
N ASP A 46 5.54 -8.43 6.17
CA ASP A 46 6.61 -9.39 5.93
C ASP A 46 6.09 -10.66 5.20
N LEU A 47 7.01 -11.58 4.91
CA LEU A 47 6.69 -12.87 4.26
C LEU A 47 5.80 -13.78 5.13
N SER A 48 5.95 -13.72 6.46
CA SER A 48 5.10 -14.46 7.41
C SER A 48 3.69 -13.89 7.47
N GLY A 49 3.54 -12.60 7.18
CA GLY A 49 2.27 -11.86 7.28
C GLY A 49 1.89 -11.52 8.72
N LYS A 50 2.84 -11.63 9.67
CA LYS A 50 2.61 -11.34 11.10
C LYS A 50 2.97 -9.90 11.44
N GLU A 51 4.02 -9.38 10.82
CA GLU A 51 4.51 -8.03 11.09
C GLU A 51 4.07 -7.08 9.99
N THR A 52 3.44 -5.98 10.41
CA THR A 52 2.86 -5.00 9.51
C THR A 52 3.80 -3.82 9.35
N ILE A 53 4.18 -3.54 8.12
CA ILE A 53 5.15 -2.48 7.80
C ILE A 53 4.40 -1.18 7.56
N ALA A 54 3.38 -1.23 6.71
CA ALA A 54 2.54 -0.08 6.43
C ALA A 54 1.11 -0.51 6.13
N ARG A 55 0.15 0.21 6.69
CA ARG A 55 -1.28 0.04 6.42
C ARG A 55 -1.88 1.41 6.13
N VAL A 56 -2.42 1.58 4.93
CA VAL A 56 -3.10 2.80 4.51
C VAL A 56 -4.38 2.42 3.77
N THR A 57 -5.44 3.19 4.00
CA THR A 57 -6.73 3.00 3.34
C THR A 57 -7.03 4.18 2.40
N GLY A 58 -7.97 3.99 1.48
CA GLY A 58 -8.47 5.06 0.62
C GLY A 58 -9.09 6.18 1.43
N GLY A 59 -9.89 5.83 2.44
CA GLY A 59 -10.52 6.80 3.36
C GLY A 59 -9.55 7.65 4.19
N MET A 60 -8.31 7.20 4.41
CA MET A 60 -7.30 8.04 5.08
C MET A 60 -6.83 9.22 4.21
N LYS A 61 -6.99 9.13 2.89
CA LYS A 61 -6.50 10.13 1.93
C LYS A 61 -7.59 11.05 1.42
N VAL A 62 -8.83 10.59 1.43
CA VAL A 62 -9.98 11.33 0.91
C VAL A 62 -10.96 11.60 2.04
N LYS A 63 -11.44 12.83 2.15
CA LYS A 63 -12.37 13.25 3.22
C LYS A 63 -13.84 12.94 2.93
N ALA A 64 -14.14 12.55 1.69
CA ALA A 64 -15.49 12.26 1.25
C ALA A 64 -15.76 10.76 1.34
N ASP A 65 -16.79 10.38 2.12
CA ASP A 65 -17.16 8.98 2.37
C ASP A 65 -17.52 8.21 1.08
N ARG A 66 -17.96 8.93 0.04
CA ARG A 66 -18.33 8.33 -1.25
C ARG A 66 -17.13 7.92 -2.09
N ASP A 67 -15.98 8.55 -1.86
CA ASP A 67 -14.80 8.44 -2.70
C ASP A 67 -13.71 7.55 -2.08
N GLU A 68 -14.00 6.85 -0.98
CA GLU A 68 -13.07 5.94 -0.32
C GLU A 68 -12.68 4.74 -1.21
N ALA A 69 -13.64 4.19 -1.97
CA ALA A 69 -13.42 3.14 -2.95
C ALA A 69 -12.85 3.65 -4.29
N SER A 70 -12.75 4.97 -4.47
CA SER A 70 -12.39 5.54 -5.76
C SER A 70 -10.99 5.09 -6.20
N PRO A 71 -10.77 4.89 -7.51
CA PRO A 71 -9.45 4.50 -8.01
C PRO A 71 -8.37 5.54 -7.69
N TYR A 72 -8.76 6.81 -7.55
CA TYR A 72 -7.86 7.88 -7.19
C TYR A 72 -7.40 7.80 -5.73
N ALA A 73 -8.33 7.52 -4.80
CA ALA A 73 -7.99 7.29 -3.40
C ALA A 73 -7.03 6.11 -3.22
N ALA A 74 -7.29 5.00 -3.91
CA ALA A 74 -6.46 3.81 -3.90
C ALA A 74 -5.02 4.08 -4.41
N MET A 75 -4.88 4.92 -5.45
CA MET A 75 -3.58 5.31 -5.99
C MET A 75 -2.77 6.13 -4.98
N LEU A 76 -3.39 7.12 -4.33
CA LEU A 76 -2.72 7.93 -3.32
C LEU A 76 -2.31 7.10 -2.09
N ALA A 77 -3.16 6.16 -1.66
CA ALA A 77 -2.85 5.24 -0.58
C ALA A 77 -1.64 4.34 -0.92
N ALA A 78 -1.61 3.79 -2.13
CA ALA A 78 -0.51 2.95 -2.60
C ALA A 78 0.83 3.70 -2.72
N GLN A 79 0.80 4.99 -3.09
CA GLN A 79 2.00 5.83 -3.16
C GLN A 79 2.62 6.06 -1.77
N ASP A 80 1.81 6.43 -0.78
CA ASP A 80 2.27 6.63 0.61
C ASP A 80 2.85 5.34 1.19
N VAL A 81 2.17 4.20 0.98
CA VAL A 81 2.70 2.89 1.38
C VAL A 81 4.05 2.60 0.73
N ALA A 82 4.19 2.90 -0.56
CA ALA A 82 5.45 2.66 -1.26
C ALA A 82 6.61 3.51 -0.73
N GLU A 83 6.36 4.78 -0.39
CA GLU A 83 7.36 5.66 0.21
C GLU A 83 7.84 5.11 1.56
N ARG A 84 6.92 4.64 2.41
CA ARG A 84 7.26 4.00 3.69
C ARG A 84 8.05 2.70 3.50
N CYS A 85 7.65 1.88 2.52
CA CYS A 85 8.33 0.62 2.20
C CYS A 85 9.77 0.87 1.71
N ARG A 86 10.00 1.92 0.92
CA ARG A 86 11.35 2.31 0.47
C ARG A 86 12.22 2.76 1.65
N GLY A 87 11.67 3.52 2.59
CA GLY A 87 12.39 3.94 3.80
C GLY A 87 12.88 2.77 4.66
N LEU A 88 12.18 1.63 4.58
CA LEU A 88 12.50 0.40 5.33
C LEU A 88 13.33 -0.61 4.52
N GLY A 89 13.69 -0.30 3.27
CA GLY A 89 14.53 -1.17 2.44
C GLY A 89 13.79 -2.34 1.77
N ILE A 90 12.47 -2.22 1.55
CA ILE A 90 11.71 -3.21 0.77
C ILE A 90 11.79 -2.85 -0.71
N THR A 91 12.26 -3.79 -1.53
CA THR A 91 12.49 -3.57 -2.96
C THR A 91 11.52 -4.34 -3.85
N ALA A 92 10.96 -5.46 -3.35
CA ALA A 92 10.00 -6.28 -4.08
C ALA A 92 8.78 -6.64 -3.22
N LEU A 93 7.62 -6.80 -3.86
CA LEU A 93 6.37 -7.16 -3.20
C LEU A 93 5.65 -8.30 -3.92
N HIS A 94 5.20 -9.27 -3.14
CA HIS A 94 4.19 -10.25 -3.55
C HIS A 94 2.80 -9.69 -3.34
N VAL A 95 1.98 -9.66 -4.38
CA VAL A 95 0.65 -9.05 -4.29
C VAL A 95 -0.39 -10.12 -4.01
N ARG A 96 -1.15 -9.93 -2.94
CA ARG A 96 -2.33 -10.72 -2.59
C ARG A 96 -3.57 -9.86 -2.73
N LEU A 97 -4.33 -10.10 -3.80
CA LEU A 97 -5.58 -9.38 -4.04
C LEU A 97 -6.73 -10.09 -3.30
N ARG A 98 -7.54 -9.32 -2.59
CA ARG A 98 -8.69 -9.82 -1.82
C ARG A 98 -9.93 -8.98 -2.12
N ALA A 99 -11.02 -9.65 -2.51
CA ALA A 99 -12.35 -9.07 -2.57
C ALA A 99 -13.09 -9.27 -1.24
N THR A 100 -14.29 -8.70 -1.09
CA THR A 100 -15.10 -8.87 0.12
C THR A 100 -15.41 -10.34 0.41
N GLY A 101 -15.72 -11.14 -0.62
CA GLY A 101 -15.90 -12.59 -0.50
C GLY A 101 -17.07 -13.00 0.41
N GLY A 102 -17.10 -14.28 0.80
CA GLY A 102 -18.19 -14.82 1.60
C GLY A 102 -19.52 -14.84 0.83
N ASN A 103 -20.61 -14.49 1.53
CA ASN A 103 -21.94 -14.28 0.94
C ASN A 103 -22.05 -12.99 0.10
N LYS A 104 -21.01 -12.17 0.05
CA LYS A 104 -21.00 -10.89 -0.69
C LYS A 104 -20.32 -11.06 -2.05
N THR A 105 -20.06 -9.95 -2.73
CA THR A 105 -19.42 -9.94 -4.04
C THR A 105 -17.99 -10.48 -3.98
N LYS A 106 -17.72 -11.43 -4.88
CA LYS A 106 -16.39 -12.03 -5.10
C LYS A 106 -15.56 -11.22 -6.11
N SER A 107 -16.19 -10.26 -6.79
CA SER A 107 -15.52 -9.33 -7.70
C SER A 107 -14.75 -8.28 -6.91
N PRO A 108 -13.47 -8.04 -7.22
CA PRO A 108 -12.69 -6.99 -6.57
C PRO A 108 -13.24 -5.61 -6.93
N GLY A 109 -13.21 -4.69 -5.96
CA GLY A 109 -13.66 -3.32 -6.14
C GLY A 109 -12.80 -2.50 -7.13
N PRO A 110 -13.27 -1.30 -7.53
CA PRO A 110 -12.66 -0.49 -8.57
C PRO A 110 -11.23 -0.01 -8.25
N GLY A 111 -10.85 0.09 -6.97
CA GLY A 111 -9.50 0.48 -6.56
C GLY A 111 -8.44 -0.62 -6.65
N ALA A 112 -8.81 -1.88 -6.94
CA ALA A 112 -7.88 -3.00 -7.03
C ALA A 112 -6.78 -2.79 -8.08
N GLN A 113 -7.19 -2.50 -9.32
CA GLN A 113 -6.26 -2.32 -10.44
C GLN A 113 -5.41 -1.06 -10.25
N SER A 114 -6.02 0.02 -9.74
CA SER A 114 -5.35 1.30 -9.54
C SER A 114 -4.24 1.22 -8.49
N ALA A 115 -4.48 0.52 -7.37
CA ALA A 115 -3.47 0.28 -6.35
C ALA A 115 -2.28 -0.53 -6.91
N LEU A 116 -2.55 -1.61 -7.66
CA LEU A 116 -1.50 -2.43 -8.26
C LEU A 116 -0.66 -1.62 -9.27
N ARG A 117 -1.31 -0.80 -10.10
CA ARG A 117 -0.63 0.08 -11.06
C ARG A 117 0.23 1.14 -10.35
N ALA A 118 -0.26 1.69 -9.24
CA ALA A 118 0.45 2.69 -8.46
C ALA A 118 1.72 2.11 -7.80
N LEU A 119 1.64 0.89 -7.26
CA LEU A 119 2.80 0.17 -6.71
C LEU A 119 3.87 -0.14 -7.79
N ALA A 120 3.45 -0.50 -9.00
CA ALA A 120 4.38 -0.68 -10.12
C ALA A 120 5.09 0.63 -10.48
N ARG A 121 4.35 1.74 -10.51
CA ARG A 121 4.87 3.07 -10.87
C ARG A 121 5.80 3.65 -9.80
N SER A 122 5.61 3.26 -8.54
CA SER A 122 6.50 3.63 -7.44
C SER A 122 7.78 2.78 -7.38
N GLY A 123 8.13 2.05 -8.44
CA GLY A 123 9.44 1.42 -8.56
C GLY A 123 9.66 0.20 -7.66
N LEU A 124 8.59 -0.33 -7.06
CA LEU A 124 8.63 -1.61 -6.36
C LEU A 124 8.53 -2.74 -7.37
N LYS A 125 9.41 -3.74 -7.27
CA LYS A 125 9.37 -4.90 -8.16
C LYS A 125 8.20 -5.79 -7.78
N ILE A 126 7.34 -6.08 -8.75
CA ILE A 126 6.19 -6.96 -8.54
C ILE A 126 6.67 -8.41 -8.68
N GLY A 127 6.46 -9.19 -7.63
CA GLY A 127 6.66 -10.64 -7.63
C GLY A 127 5.41 -11.39 -8.08
N ARG A 128 5.16 -12.53 -7.45
CA ARG A 128 3.94 -13.32 -7.66
C ARG A 128 2.68 -12.54 -7.29
N ILE A 129 1.67 -12.62 -8.16
CA ILE A 129 0.33 -12.09 -7.91
C ILE A 129 -0.59 -13.27 -7.60
N GLY A 130 -1.20 -13.27 -6.42
CA GLY A 130 -2.17 -14.27 -5.99
C GLY A 130 -3.53 -13.62 -5.70
N SER A 131 -4.61 -14.23 -6.20
CA SER A 131 -5.97 -13.84 -5.81
C SER A 131 -6.41 -14.73 -4.65
N LEU A 132 -6.63 -14.13 -3.47
CA LEU A 132 -7.31 -14.77 -2.35
C LEU A 132 -8.77 -14.32 -2.33
N SER A 133 -9.55 -14.80 -3.29
CA SER A 133 -11.01 -14.73 -3.17
C SER A 133 -11.46 -15.88 -2.30
N ILE A 134 -12.00 -15.57 -1.10
CA ILE A 134 -12.65 -16.58 -0.26
C ILE A 134 -13.94 -16.98 -0.96
N CYS A 135 -13.97 -18.23 -1.43
CA CYS A 135 -15.03 -18.75 -2.27
C CYS A 135 -16.15 -19.46 -1.51
N PHE A 136 -16.10 -19.50 -0.17
CA PHE A 136 -17.13 -20.09 0.66
C PHE A 136 -18.31 -19.15 0.87
#